data_AF-A3IWJ2-F1
#
_entry.id   AF-A3IWJ2-F1
#
_cell.length_a   1.000
_cell.length_b   1.000
_cell.length_c   1.000
_cell.angle_alpha   90.00
_cell.angle_beta   90.00
_cell.angle_gamma   90.00
#
_symmetry.space_group_name_H-M   'P 1'
#
loop_
_entity.id
_entity.type
_entity.pdbx_description
1 polymer ?
#
loop_
_entity_poly.entity_id
_entity_poly.type
_entity_poly.pdbx_seq_one_letter_code
_entity_poly.pdbx_strand_id
1 'polypeptide(L)' 'MSKSLPKMTSDQDVEKLLAEDLTDFLTPENFKENFTPITFEFAPKDVTISLRLSKDLLE' A
#
# COMPACT_ATOMS: atom_id res chain seq x y z
N MET A 1 -1.41 -22.19 -1.23
CA MET A 1 -1.67 -21.90 -2.65
C MET A 1 -1.36 -20.42 -2.85
N SER A 2 -0.20 -20.06 -3.40
CA SER A 2 0.13 -18.67 -3.71
C SER A 2 -0.74 -18.23 -4.90
N LYS A 3 -1.70 -17.33 -4.68
CA LYS A 3 -2.45 -16.67 -5.75
C LYS A 3 -1.72 -15.36 -6.07
N SER A 4 -0.98 -15.36 -7.19
CA SER A 4 -0.34 -14.14 -7.70
C SER A 4 -1.40 -13.14 -8.18
N LEU A 5 -1.15 -11.84 -8.06
CA LEU A 5 -2.12 -10.82 -8.51
C LEU A 5 -2.27 -10.88 -10.05
N PRO A 6 -3.50 -10.91 -10.57
CA PRO A 6 -3.74 -10.93 -12.01
C PRO A 6 -3.27 -9.62 -12.65
N LYS A 7 -2.64 -9.70 -13.82
CA LYS A 7 -2.28 -8.52 -14.62
C LYS A 7 -3.54 -7.92 -15.22
N MET A 8 -3.79 -6.65 -14.91
CA MET A 8 -4.94 -5.91 -15.42
C MET A 8 -4.52 -4.97 -16.54
N THR A 9 -5.38 -4.84 -17.55
CA THR A 9 -5.16 -3.99 -18.72
C THR A 9 -6.23 -2.90 -18.87
N SER A 10 -7.28 -2.89 -18.05
CA SER A 10 -8.33 -1.88 -18.06
C SER A 10 -8.78 -1.51 -16.65
N ASP A 11 -9.23 -0.27 -16.48
CA ASP A 11 -9.71 0.24 -15.19
C ASP A 11 -10.90 -0.57 -14.65
N GLN A 12 -11.77 -1.06 -15.54
CA GLN A 12 -12.91 -1.91 -15.19
C GLN A 12 -12.48 -3.26 -14.59
N ASP A 13 -11.34 -3.81 -15.02
CA ASP A 13 -10.80 -5.04 -14.44
C ASP A 13 -10.26 -4.79 -13.03
N VAL A 14 -9.68 -3.60 -12.81
CA VAL A 14 -9.21 -3.16 -11.49
C VAL A 14 -10.38 -3.01 -10.53
N GLU A 15 -11.43 -2.30 -10.94
CA GLU A 15 -12.62 -2.08 -10.10
C GLU A 15 -13.30 -3.37 -9.69
N LYS A 16 -13.37 -4.35 -10.62
CA LYS A 16 -13.95 -5.66 -10.32
C LYS A 16 -13.15 -6.43 -9.29
N LEU A 17 -11.82 -6.46 -9.38
CA LEU A 17 -10.99 -7.14 -8.38
C LEU A 17 -11.10 -6.44 -7.02
N LEU A 18 -11.07 -5.11 -6.99
CA LEU A 18 -11.19 -4.35 -5.75
C LEU A 18 -12.54 -4.52 -5.03
N ALA A 19 -13.57 -4.97 -5.76
CA ALA A 19 -14.87 -5.29 -5.19
C ALA A 19 -14.95 -6.69 -4.55
N GLU A 20 -13.94 -7.55 -4.75
CA GLU A 20 -13.89 -8.90 -4.18
C GLU A 20 -13.19 -8.93 -2.80
N ASP A 21 -13.32 -10.05 -2.09
CA ASP A 21 -12.55 -10.29 -0.86
C ASP A 21 -11.08 -10.60 -1.22
N LEU A 22 -10.19 -9.68 -0.84
CA LEU A 22 -8.76 -9.75 -1.15
C LEU A 22 -7.92 -10.32 -0.01
N THR A 23 -8.54 -10.87 1.05
CA THR A 23 -7.81 -11.42 2.21
C THR A 23 -6.81 -12.50 1.81
N ASP A 24 -7.16 -13.32 0.81
CA ASP A 24 -6.28 -14.36 0.24
C ASP A 24 -4.97 -13.79 -0.35
N PHE A 25 -4.96 -12.53 -0.78
CA PHE A 25 -3.79 -11.86 -1.35
C PHE A 25 -2.94 -11.16 -0.29
N LEU A 26 -3.42 -11.05 0.97
CA LEU A 26 -2.71 -10.41 2.08
C LEU A 26 -1.76 -11.37 2.81
N THR A 27 -1.07 -12.24 2.08
CA THR A 27 -0.07 -13.15 2.66
C THR A 27 1.33 -12.55 2.59
N PRO A 28 2.23 -12.87 3.54
CA PRO A 28 3.62 -12.39 3.52
C PRO A 28 4.37 -12.78 2.24
N GLU A 29 4.02 -13.92 1.66
CA GLU A 29 4.58 -14.43 0.40
C GLU A 29 4.14 -13.57 -0.78
N ASN A 30 2.85 -13.26 -0.85
CA ASN A 30 2.29 -12.44 -1.92
C ASN A 30 2.77 -10.98 -1.84
N PHE A 31 2.97 -10.46 -0.62
CA PHE A 31 3.61 -9.16 -0.39
C PHE A 31 5.05 -9.12 -0.94
N LYS A 32 5.85 -10.16 -0.72
CA LYS A 32 7.22 -10.22 -1.23
C LYS A 32 7.30 -10.36 -2.75
N GLU A 33 6.36 -11.10 -3.35
CA GLU A 33 6.38 -11.38 -4.78
C GLU A 33 5.77 -10.26 -5.64
N ASN A 34 4.74 -9.56 -5.13
CA ASN A 34 3.97 -8.61 -5.94
C ASN A 34 4.19 -7.14 -5.53
N PHE A 35 4.75 -6.88 -4.35
CA PHE A 35 4.98 -5.51 -3.88
C PHE A 35 6.47 -5.24 -3.80
N THR A 36 6.89 -4.14 -4.43
CA THR A 36 8.25 -3.66 -4.27
C THR A 36 8.41 -3.13 -2.84
N PRO A 37 9.42 -3.57 -2.07
CA PRO A 37 9.66 -3.03 -0.75
C PRO A 37 9.93 -1.54 -0.86
N ILE A 38 9.05 -0.73 -0.26
CA ILE A 38 9.21 0.71 -0.19
C ILE A 38 10.09 1.02 1.02
N THR A 39 11.30 1.48 0.77
CA THR A 39 12.17 2.01 1.82
C THR A 39 11.81 3.48 2.01
N PHE A 40 11.25 3.82 3.17
CA PHE A 40 11.05 5.21 3.55
C PHE A 40 12.39 5.78 4.00
N GLU A 41 13.00 6.62 3.16
CA GLU A 41 14.13 7.43 3.59
C GLU A 41 13.60 8.63 4.36
N PHE A 42 13.97 8.73 5.64
CA PHE A 42 13.76 9.96 6.38
C PHE A 42 14.58 11.07 5.74
N ALA A 43 13.96 12.22 5.50
CA ALA A 43 14.69 13.40 5.10
C ALA A 43 15.85 13.65 6.08
N PRO A 44 17.04 14.04 5.60
CA PRO A 44 18.21 14.25 6.44
C PRO A 44 17.86 15.14 7.65
N LYS A 45 18.44 14.82 8.81
CA LYS A 45 18.14 15.41 10.13
C LYS A 45 18.26 16.95 10.22
N ASP A 46 18.79 17.60 9.18
CA ASP A 46 18.91 19.05 9.04
C ASP A 46 17.66 19.74 8.43
N VAL A 47 16.56 19.02 8.24
CA VAL A 47 15.30 19.62 7.77
C VAL A 47 14.27 19.62 8.91
N THR A 48 14.02 20.80 9.47
CA THR A 48 12.94 21.00 10.44
C THR A 48 11.61 21.04 9.71
N ILE A 49 10.79 19.99 9.86
CA ILE A 49 9.45 19.93 9.28
C ILE A 49 8.45 20.44 10.32
N SER A 50 7.84 21.61 10.07
CA SER A 50 6.76 22.14 10.90
C SER A 50 5.42 21.55 10.45
N LEU A 51 4.91 20.59 11.21
CA LEU A 51 3.59 20.00 10.99
C LEU A 51 2.55 20.74 11.86
N ARG A 52 1.57 21.39 11.23
CA ARG A 52 0.36 21.86 11.92
C ARG A 52 -0.69 20.77 11.86
N LEU A 53 -0.93 20.14 13.00
CA LEU A 53 -2.00 19.17 13.17
C LEU A 53 -3.26 19.87 13.70
N SER A 54 -4.43 19.47 13.21
CA SER A 54 -5.71 19.87 13.82
C SER A 54 -5.87 19.19 15.18
N LYS A 55 -6.60 19.84 16.09
CA LYS A 55 -6.82 19.31 17.45
C LYS A 55 -7.44 17.91 17.45
N ASP A 56 -8.30 17.62 16.47
CA ASP A 56 -9.00 16.35 16.35
C ASP A 56 -8.09 15.15 16.01
N LEU A 57 -6.84 15.41 15.60
CA LEU A 57 -5.83 14.37 15.31
C LEU A 57 -4.83 14.16 16.46
N LEU A 58 -4.99 14.91 17.56
CA LEU A 58 -4.12 14.86 18.75
C LEU A 58 -4.78 14.13 19.94
N GLU A 59 -6.02 13.67 19.79
CA GLU A 59 -6.74 12.85 20.78
C GLU A 59 -6.63 11.35 20.45
#